data_AF-A0AAE2RTZ2-F1
#
_entry.id   AF-A0AAE2RTZ2-F1
#
_cell.length_a   1.000
_cell.length_b   1.000
_cell.length_c   1.000
_cell.angle_alpha   90.00
_cell.angle_beta   90.00
_cell.angle_gamma   90.00
#
_symmetry.space_group_name_H-M   'P 1'
#
loop_
_entity.id
_entity.type
_entity.pdbx_description
1 polymer ?
#
loop_
_entity_poly.entity_id
_entity_poly.type
_entity_poly.pdbx_seq_one_letter_code
_entity_poly.pdbx_strand_id
1 'polypeptide(L)'
;MKKELIHFADRYLKDIKDENAAIFAGAGLSVGTGLVNWKGLLKDTADELGLNVDKEYDLIALAQYYENEKGGRGSINEQLISEFTKDVEISENHKILASLPIKTYWTTNYDKLIEKTLEYYGKTVDTKICSANLAVNIPRRDAVVYKMHGDISLPHDAVITKDDYENYNEKRQVFTTALQGDLITKTFLFIGFSFDDPNLEYILSRIRILLGNNTRDHYCFLKRVDKEEFVDEKDYVYEKTKQDLKVKDLKRYRIQALLIDDFSEITDVLLLIKSKLKRSNIFISGAAHEYGKWSKDRAENIVYNLSKRLSEEKFKIISGFGLGIGSSVINGVLSHVYSNIKKHTDDFLILRPFPQNIKDENERVALWNKYREEMISDAGIAVFFFGNKIKDGNIIDSDGVFKEFEIAIRKGLKVIPVGCTGYVSNKLWNRVIDAMDDYYPQDEELYAAIKSLGKDTEDDSFIINNIIKSINILQGKN
;
A
#
# COMPACT_ATOMS: atom_id res chain seq x y z
N MET A 1 -14.00 -6.94 -8.98
CA MET A 1 -13.75 -5.52 -8.64
C MET A 1 -14.14 -4.61 -9.81
N LYS A 2 -14.78 -3.48 -9.54
CA LYS A 2 -15.23 -2.50 -10.56
C LYS A 2 -14.06 -1.85 -11.30
N LYS A 3 -14.24 -1.51 -12.59
CA LYS A 3 -13.20 -0.88 -13.44
C LYS A 3 -12.68 0.45 -12.87
N GLU A 4 -13.57 1.25 -12.29
CA GLU A 4 -13.20 2.54 -11.66
C GLU A 4 -12.23 2.37 -10.49
N LEU A 5 -12.46 1.36 -9.64
CA LEU A 5 -11.60 1.04 -8.50
C LEU A 5 -10.22 0.56 -8.95
N ILE A 6 -10.15 -0.24 -10.02
CA ILE A 6 -8.89 -0.68 -10.62
C ILE A 6 -8.11 0.53 -11.17
N HIS A 7 -8.79 1.43 -11.89
CA HIS A 7 -8.16 2.63 -12.43
C HIS A 7 -7.68 3.59 -11.33
N PHE A 8 -8.42 3.72 -10.24
CA PHE A 8 -7.98 4.41 -9.04
C PHE A 8 -6.71 3.76 -8.47
N ALA A 9 -6.71 2.43 -8.28
CA ALA A 9 -5.56 1.72 -7.74
C ALA A 9 -4.28 1.97 -8.56
N ASP A 10 -4.38 1.97 -9.89
CA ASP A 10 -3.26 2.27 -10.79
C ASP A 10 -2.75 3.71 -10.65
N ARG A 11 -3.66 4.69 -10.57
CA ARG A 11 -3.30 6.11 -10.38
C ARG A 11 -2.67 6.34 -9.01
N TYR A 12 -3.30 5.84 -7.96
CA TYR A 12 -2.83 6.04 -6.58
C TYR A 12 -1.52 5.28 -6.30
N LEU A 13 -1.32 4.11 -6.92
CA LEU A 13 -0.02 3.41 -6.88
C LEU A 13 1.12 4.26 -7.42
N LYS A 14 0.88 5.05 -8.47
CA LYS A 14 1.89 5.97 -9.00
C LYS A 14 2.24 7.04 -7.96
N ASP A 15 1.24 7.65 -7.32
CA ASP A 15 1.48 8.64 -6.26
C ASP A 15 2.19 8.03 -5.04
N ILE A 16 1.92 6.76 -4.70
CA ILE A 16 2.67 6.04 -3.64
C ILE A 16 4.15 5.88 -4.04
N LYS A 17 4.43 5.44 -5.27
CA LYS A 17 5.81 5.25 -5.77
C LYS A 17 6.59 6.55 -5.85
N ASP A 18 5.91 7.64 -6.21
CA ASP A 18 6.50 8.97 -6.30
C ASP A 18 6.54 9.69 -4.93
N GLU A 19 6.23 8.98 -3.83
CA GLU A 19 6.17 9.50 -2.44
C GLU A 19 5.23 10.70 -2.22
N ASN A 20 4.22 10.84 -3.08
CA ASN A 20 3.24 11.92 -3.09
C ASN A 20 1.86 11.49 -2.56
N ALA A 21 1.70 10.25 -2.09
CA ALA A 21 0.45 9.78 -1.50
C ALA A 21 0.32 10.15 -0.02
N ALA A 22 -0.90 10.49 0.40
CA ALA A 22 -1.28 10.70 1.79
C ALA A 22 -2.62 10.02 2.10
N ILE A 23 -2.81 9.63 3.37
CA ILE A 23 -4.07 9.09 3.87
C ILE A 23 -4.74 10.12 4.77
N PHE A 24 -6.05 10.28 4.63
CA PHE A 24 -6.88 10.91 5.65
C PHE A 24 -7.85 9.88 6.21
N ALA A 25 -7.67 9.50 7.48
CA ALA A 25 -8.49 8.50 8.14
C ALA A 25 -9.53 9.18 9.05
N GLY A 26 -10.80 8.88 8.83
CA GLY A 26 -11.87 9.21 9.77
C GLY A 26 -12.24 8.03 10.66
N ALA A 27 -13.23 8.23 11.54
CA ALA A 27 -13.61 7.23 12.54
C ALA A 27 -14.09 5.91 11.92
N GLY A 28 -14.65 5.95 10.71
CA GLY A 28 -15.11 4.75 10.01
C GLY A 28 -14.01 3.72 9.70
N LEU A 29 -12.73 4.13 9.67
CA LEU A 29 -11.61 3.19 9.54
C LEU A 29 -11.42 2.33 10.81
N SER A 30 -11.78 2.90 11.96
CA SER A 30 -11.65 2.29 13.29
C SER A 30 -12.92 1.55 13.75
N VAL A 31 -14.09 1.82 13.16
CA VAL A 31 -15.36 1.20 13.63
C VAL A 31 -15.32 -0.33 13.63
N GLY A 32 -14.74 -0.93 12.58
CA GLY A 32 -14.63 -2.39 12.46
C GLY A 32 -13.74 -3.07 13.50
N THR A 33 -12.99 -2.31 14.32
CA THR A 33 -12.17 -2.85 15.42
C THR A 33 -12.90 -2.89 16.76
N GLY A 34 -14.15 -2.38 16.81
CA GLY A 34 -14.92 -2.23 18.04
C GLY A 34 -14.85 -0.83 18.66
N LEU A 35 -14.16 0.13 18.01
CA LEU A 35 -14.24 1.54 18.38
C LEU A 35 -15.51 2.19 17.82
N VAL A 36 -15.91 3.31 18.42
CA VAL A 36 -17.12 4.04 18.04
C VAL A 36 -16.83 5.16 17.05
N ASN A 37 -17.80 5.43 16.18
CA ASN A 37 -17.82 6.70 15.43
C ASN A 37 -18.40 7.81 16.31
N TRP A 38 -18.49 9.02 15.76
CA TRP A 38 -18.90 10.19 16.51
C TRP A 38 -20.32 10.10 17.09
N LYS A 39 -21.23 9.48 16.34
CA LYS A 39 -22.61 9.22 16.78
C LYS A 39 -22.67 8.17 17.88
N GLY A 40 -21.87 7.11 17.77
CA GLY A 40 -21.75 6.08 18.80
C GLY A 40 -21.11 6.63 20.08
N LEU A 41 -20.11 7.51 19.94
CA LEU A 41 -19.48 8.19 21.07
C LEU A 41 -20.51 8.96 21.89
N LEU A 42 -21.33 9.80 21.26
CA LEU A 42 -22.28 10.69 21.96
C LEU A 42 -23.63 10.04 22.29
N LYS A 43 -23.78 8.72 22.14
CA LYS A 43 -25.04 8.04 22.39
C LYS A 43 -25.47 8.14 23.85
N ASP A 44 -24.60 7.73 24.77
CA ASP A 44 -24.86 7.76 26.21
C ASP A 44 -25.03 9.21 26.70
N THR A 45 -24.27 10.14 26.11
CA THR A 45 -24.40 11.58 26.31
C THR A 45 -25.80 12.09 25.97
N ALA A 46 -26.35 11.69 24.82
CA ALA A 46 -27.70 12.06 24.40
C ALA A 46 -28.75 11.50 25.36
N ASP A 47 -28.62 10.22 25.72
CA ASP A 47 -29.56 9.53 26.60
C ASP A 47 -29.60 10.18 27.99
N GLU A 48 -28.46 10.59 28.54
CA GLU A 48 -28.38 11.35 29.81
C GLU A 48 -29.07 12.73 29.74
N LEU A 49 -29.08 13.36 28.58
CA LEU A 49 -29.79 14.63 28.33
C LEU A 49 -31.28 14.42 27.99
N GLY A 50 -31.76 13.17 27.93
CA GLY A 50 -33.12 12.86 27.49
C GLY A 50 -33.35 13.09 25.99
N LEU A 51 -32.27 13.13 25.21
CA LEU A 51 -32.28 13.26 23.75
C LEU A 51 -32.07 11.90 23.10
N ASN A 52 -32.32 11.81 21.79
CA ASN A 52 -32.02 10.61 21.01
C ASN A 52 -31.01 11.00 19.93
N VAL A 53 -29.80 10.44 20.02
CA VAL A 53 -28.70 10.73 19.09
C VAL A 53 -29.05 10.43 17.62
N ASP A 54 -29.99 9.53 17.35
CA ASP A 54 -30.46 9.23 16.00
C ASP A 54 -31.32 10.34 15.37
N LYS A 55 -31.87 11.23 16.20
CA LYS A 55 -32.66 12.39 15.76
C LYS A 55 -31.84 13.68 15.67
N GLU A 56 -30.63 13.68 16.21
CA GLU A 56 -29.75 14.85 16.24
C GLU A 56 -28.90 14.97 14.97
N TYR A 57 -28.92 16.16 14.37
CA TYR A 57 -28.11 16.48 13.18
C TYR A 57 -26.82 17.21 13.52
N ASP A 58 -26.79 17.93 14.65
CA ASP A 58 -25.64 18.69 15.12
C ASP A 58 -25.06 18.05 16.39
N LEU A 59 -24.21 17.04 16.16
CA LEU A 59 -23.48 16.35 17.22
C LEU A 59 -22.46 17.26 17.93
N ILE A 60 -22.01 18.37 17.30
CA ILE A 60 -21.12 19.35 17.93
C ILE A 60 -21.88 20.09 19.03
N ALA A 61 -23.09 20.56 18.72
CA ALA A 61 -23.96 21.22 19.67
C ALA A 61 -24.36 20.27 20.81
N LEU A 62 -24.65 19.00 20.52
CA LEU A 62 -24.95 18.00 21.54
C LEU A 62 -23.82 17.86 22.56
N ALA A 63 -22.57 17.76 22.09
CA ALA A 63 -21.41 17.69 22.98
C ALA A 63 -21.28 18.96 23.87
N GLN A 64 -21.56 20.14 23.31
CA GLN A 64 -21.58 21.39 24.08
C GLN A 64 -22.70 21.41 25.14
N TYR A 65 -23.91 20.96 24.80
CA TYR A 65 -25.02 20.91 25.75
C TYR A 65 -24.70 20.02 26.94
N TYR A 66 -24.04 18.90 26.68
CA TYR A 66 -23.58 18.01 27.74
C TYR A 66 -22.51 18.66 28.63
N GLU A 67 -21.52 19.34 28.04
CA GLU A 67 -20.51 20.08 28.80
C GLU A 67 -21.16 21.13 29.72
N ASN A 68 -22.15 21.86 29.19
CA ASN A 68 -22.89 22.88 29.93
C ASN A 68 -23.70 22.27 31.09
N GLU A 69 -24.42 21.16 30.84
CA GLU A 69 -25.26 20.49 31.85
C GLU A 69 -24.42 19.88 32.98
N LYS A 70 -23.24 19.34 32.67
CA LYS A 70 -22.33 18.76 33.68
C LYS A 70 -21.47 19.80 34.40
N GLY A 71 -21.53 21.08 33.99
CA GLY A 71 -20.74 22.16 34.58
C GLY A 71 -19.25 22.09 34.25
N GLY A 72 -18.87 21.42 33.15
CA GLY A 72 -17.50 21.37 32.64
C GLY A 72 -17.15 20.10 31.85
N ARG A 73 -15.96 20.11 31.25
CA ARG A 73 -15.48 19.07 30.31
C ARG A 73 -15.13 17.71 30.91
N GLY A 74 -15.11 17.58 32.24
CA GLY A 74 -14.65 16.37 32.93
C GLY A 74 -15.31 15.10 32.42
N SER A 75 -16.64 15.10 32.34
CA SER A 75 -17.43 13.94 31.88
C SER A 75 -17.14 13.57 30.42
N ILE A 76 -16.95 14.55 29.54
CA ILE A 76 -16.59 14.30 28.13
C ILE A 76 -15.19 13.66 28.05
N ASN A 77 -14.24 14.16 28.84
CA ASN A 77 -12.90 13.60 28.87
C ASN A 77 -12.90 12.15 29.37
N GLU A 78 -13.67 11.86 30.42
CA GLU A 78 -13.84 10.50 30.94
C GLU A 78 -14.43 9.56 29.89
N GLN A 79 -15.44 10.02 29.15
CA GLN A 79 -16.07 9.27 28.08
C GLN A 79 -15.14 9.00 26.88
N LEU A 80 -14.32 9.99 26.50
CA LEU A 80 -13.27 9.79 25.51
C LEU A 80 -12.30 8.71 25.98
N ILE A 81 -11.82 8.80 27.23
CA ILE A 81 -10.91 7.81 27.82
C ILE A 81 -11.55 6.43 27.80
N SER A 82 -12.77 6.26 28.29
CA SER A 82 -13.42 4.96 28.39
C SER A 82 -13.60 4.29 27.03
N GLU A 83 -13.90 5.07 25.99
CA GLU A 83 -14.12 4.54 24.64
C GLU A 83 -12.82 4.24 23.88
N PHE A 84 -11.84 5.14 23.91
CA PHE A 84 -10.66 5.06 23.05
C PHE A 84 -9.41 4.46 23.71
N THR A 85 -9.49 4.05 24.98
CA THR A 85 -8.42 3.27 25.64
C THR A 85 -8.69 1.77 25.66
N LYS A 86 -9.82 1.31 25.11
CA LYS A 86 -10.14 -0.12 24.94
C LYS A 86 -9.04 -0.79 24.11
N ASP A 87 -8.67 -2.01 24.50
CA ASP A 87 -7.76 -2.83 23.71
C ASP A 87 -8.56 -3.46 22.56
N VAL A 88 -8.21 -3.10 21.33
CA VAL A 88 -8.94 -3.48 20.12
C VAL A 88 -7.99 -4.10 19.11
N GLU A 89 -8.49 -5.05 18.32
CA GLU A 89 -7.69 -5.68 17.28
C GLU A 89 -7.42 -4.72 16.12
N ILE A 90 -6.21 -4.77 15.57
CA ILE A 90 -5.84 -3.98 14.41
C ILE A 90 -6.56 -4.52 13.17
N SER A 91 -7.36 -3.67 12.50
CA SER A 91 -8.05 -4.07 11.26
C SER A 91 -7.08 -4.34 10.10
N GLU A 92 -7.51 -5.17 9.15
CA GLU A 92 -6.70 -5.50 7.98
C GLU A 92 -6.31 -4.26 7.15
N ASN A 93 -7.20 -3.26 7.08
CA ASN A 93 -6.90 -2.00 6.40
C ASN A 93 -5.73 -1.24 7.03
N HIS A 94 -5.65 -1.19 8.37
CA HIS A 94 -4.50 -0.58 9.05
C HIS A 94 -3.21 -1.35 8.73
N LYS A 95 -3.24 -2.69 8.75
CA LYS A 95 -2.08 -3.54 8.43
C LYS A 95 -1.60 -3.32 7.00
N ILE A 96 -2.52 -3.25 6.04
CA ILE A 96 -2.18 -3.00 4.64
C ILE A 96 -1.57 -1.61 4.49
N LEU A 97 -2.22 -0.57 4.99
CA LEU A 97 -1.74 0.82 4.92
C LEU A 97 -0.36 0.98 5.58
N ALA A 98 -0.14 0.34 6.73
CA ALA A 98 1.16 0.37 7.41
C ALA A 98 2.26 -0.32 6.60
N SER A 99 1.93 -1.35 5.82
CA SER A 99 2.89 -2.02 4.93
C SER A 99 3.23 -1.24 3.65
N LEU A 100 2.45 -0.21 3.29
CA LEU A 100 2.72 0.63 2.13
C LEU A 100 3.74 1.74 2.47
N PRO A 101 4.55 2.22 1.51
CA PRO A 101 5.52 3.28 1.74
C PRO A 101 4.87 4.69 1.75
N ILE A 102 3.77 4.83 2.47
CA ILE A 102 3.08 6.11 2.69
C ILE A 102 3.71 6.79 3.90
N LYS A 103 4.07 8.06 3.74
CA LYS A 103 4.80 8.85 4.75
C LYS A 103 3.92 9.84 5.52
N THR A 104 2.69 10.09 5.06
CA THR A 104 1.84 11.17 5.57
C THR A 104 0.45 10.64 5.86
N TYR A 105 0.05 10.70 7.13
CA TYR A 105 -1.26 10.32 7.62
C TYR A 105 -1.88 11.50 8.35
N TRP A 106 -3.11 11.83 8.02
CA TRP A 106 -3.95 12.79 8.71
C TRP A 106 -5.17 12.07 9.30
N THR A 107 -5.61 12.50 10.47
CA THR A 107 -6.82 11.94 11.08
C THR A 107 -7.48 12.93 12.03
N THR A 108 -8.80 12.80 12.15
CA THR A 108 -9.62 13.42 13.20
C THR A 108 -9.88 12.47 14.37
N ASN A 109 -9.34 11.25 14.34
CA ASN A 109 -9.53 10.24 15.38
C ASN A 109 -8.60 10.49 16.58
N TYR A 110 -9.09 10.14 17.76
CA TYR A 110 -8.34 10.26 19.02
C TYR A 110 -7.51 9.00 19.34
N ASP A 111 -7.91 7.84 18.80
CA ASP A 111 -7.29 6.54 19.00
C ASP A 111 -5.87 6.45 18.43
N LYS A 112 -5.06 5.49 18.88
CA LYS A 112 -3.65 5.32 18.48
C LYS A 112 -3.42 4.18 17.48
N LEU A 113 -4.44 3.77 16.71
CA LEU A 113 -4.35 2.57 15.88
C LEU A 113 -3.38 2.73 14.71
N ILE A 114 -3.35 3.91 14.08
CA ILE A 114 -2.44 4.18 12.95
C ILE A 114 -1.00 4.08 13.42
N GLU A 115 -0.67 4.75 14.53
CA GLU A 115 0.65 4.81 15.14
C GLU A 115 1.11 3.42 15.57
N LYS A 116 0.31 2.72 16.39
CA LYS A 116 0.62 1.37 16.87
C LYS A 116 0.84 0.39 15.72
N THR A 117 0.04 0.49 14.65
CA THR A 117 0.17 -0.40 13.50
C THR A 117 1.43 -0.09 12.70
N LEU A 118 1.76 1.18 12.49
CA LEU A 118 3.01 1.56 11.82
C LEU A 118 4.23 1.08 12.61
N GLU A 119 4.25 1.27 13.92
CA GLU A 119 5.31 0.79 14.82
C GLU A 119 5.44 -0.74 14.81
N TYR A 120 4.31 -1.46 14.81
CA TYR A 120 4.30 -2.93 14.67
C TYR A 120 4.97 -3.40 13.38
N TYR A 121 4.85 -2.63 12.30
CA TYR A 121 5.55 -2.87 11.02
C TYR A 121 7.00 -2.35 10.99
N GLY A 122 7.55 -1.97 12.15
CA GLY A 122 8.94 -1.54 12.31
C GLY A 122 9.23 -0.12 11.84
N LYS A 123 8.19 0.71 11.64
CA LYS A 123 8.34 2.11 11.22
C LYS A 123 8.54 3.04 12.41
N THR A 124 9.41 4.03 12.22
CA THR A 124 9.58 5.16 13.13
C THR A 124 8.49 6.19 12.86
N VAL A 125 7.56 6.39 13.79
CA VAL A 125 6.40 7.27 13.64
C VAL A 125 6.62 8.59 14.35
N ASP A 126 6.35 9.69 13.66
CA ASP A 126 6.35 11.04 14.23
C ASP A 126 4.92 11.57 14.38
N THR A 127 4.37 11.48 15.59
CA THR A 127 2.98 11.86 15.88
C THR A 127 2.88 13.33 16.28
N LYS A 128 2.02 14.07 15.60
CA LYS A 128 1.74 15.49 15.82
C LYS A 128 0.35 15.65 16.43
N ILE A 129 0.28 15.88 17.74
CA ILE A 129 -0.98 15.96 18.49
C ILE A 129 -1.34 17.38 18.93
N CYS A 130 -0.32 18.25 19.08
CA CYS A 130 -0.49 19.67 19.38
C CYS A 130 0.45 20.55 18.54
N SER A 131 0.18 21.86 18.50
CA SER A 131 0.92 22.84 17.68
C SER A 131 2.43 22.83 17.95
N ALA A 132 2.84 22.62 19.20
CA ALA A 132 4.25 22.53 19.58
C ALA A 132 4.97 21.32 18.95
N ASN A 133 4.27 20.20 18.71
CA ASN A 133 4.88 19.02 18.10
C ASN A 133 5.25 19.25 16.62
N LEU A 134 4.57 20.17 15.93
CA LEU A 134 4.87 20.48 14.52
C LEU A 134 6.23 21.17 14.35
N ALA A 135 6.76 21.80 15.41
CA ALA A 135 8.04 22.49 15.37
C ALA A 135 9.26 21.55 15.50
N VAL A 136 9.05 20.30 15.94
CA VAL A 136 10.12 19.32 16.19
C VAL A 136 9.96 18.15 15.24
N ASN A 137 11.06 17.51 14.81
CA ASN A 137 11.00 16.33 13.94
C ASN A 137 11.76 15.16 14.58
N ILE A 138 11.18 13.96 14.50
CA ILE A 138 11.90 12.73 14.86
C ILE A 138 12.90 12.39 13.73
N PRO A 139 14.20 12.22 14.03
CA PRO A 139 15.19 11.83 13.02
C PRO A 139 14.87 10.46 12.41
N ARG A 140 15.08 10.32 11.08
CA ARG A 140 14.83 9.07 10.33
C ARG A 140 13.41 8.52 10.47
N ARG A 141 12.42 9.38 10.72
CA ARG A 141 11.00 9.00 10.70
C ARG A 141 10.60 8.41 9.34
N ASP A 142 9.83 7.34 9.37
CA ASP A 142 9.26 6.69 8.19
C ASP A 142 7.88 7.27 7.84
N ALA A 143 7.14 7.73 8.85
CA ALA A 143 5.81 8.32 8.68
C ALA A 143 5.55 9.45 9.70
N VAL A 144 4.71 10.40 9.30
CA VAL A 144 4.17 11.46 10.16
C VAL A 144 2.67 11.24 10.29
N VAL A 145 2.15 11.26 11.53
CA VAL A 145 0.73 11.12 11.84
C VAL A 145 0.24 12.42 12.47
N TYR A 146 -0.57 13.18 11.74
CA TYR A 146 -1.16 14.43 12.21
C TYR A 146 -2.56 14.17 12.75
N LYS A 147 -2.77 14.49 14.03
CA LYS A 147 -4.05 14.33 14.73
C LYS A 147 -4.65 15.69 15.01
N MET A 148 -5.43 16.17 14.04
CA MET A 148 -5.88 17.55 14.04
C MET A 148 -6.87 17.85 15.18
N HIS A 149 -7.60 16.84 15.65
CA HIS A 149 -8.54 16.97 16.77
C HIS A 149 -7.96 16.54 18.12
N GLY A 150 -6.63 16.38 18.20
CA GLY A 150 -5.95 15.98 19.43
C GLY A 150 -5.80 14.45 19.55
N ASP A 151 -5.46 14.00 20.76
CA ASP A 151 -5.09 12.62 21.05
C ASP A 151 -5.65 12.19 22.40
N ILE A 152 -5.96 10.89 22.52
CA ILE A 152 -6.52 10.35 23.75
C ILE A 152 -5.62 10.47 24.98
N SER A 153 -4.30 10.69 24.81
CA SER A 153 -3.40 10.98 25.94
C SER A 153 -3.57 12.38 26.54
N LEU A 154 -4.19 13.31 25.81
CA LEU A 154 -4.49 14.67 26.25
C LEU A 154 -5.96 15.01 25.95
N PRO A 155 -6.93 14.34 26.59
CA PRO A 155 -8.36 14.49 26.26
C PRO A 155 -8.88 15.92 26.53
N HIS A 156 -8.28 16.62 27.50
CA HIS A 156 -8.59 18.02 27.79
C HIS A 156 -8.25 19.00 26.66
N ASP A 157 -7.41 18.58 25.70
CA ASP A 157 -7.04 19.37 24.51
C ASP A 157 -7.70 18.83 23.22
N ALA A 158 -8.54 17.79 23.32
CA ALA A 158 -9.28 17.25 22.18
C ALA A 158 -10.25 18.29 21.59
N VAL A 159 -10.62 18.17 20.31
CA VAL A 159 -11.60 19.04 19.65
C VAL A 159 -12.90 18.30 19.49
N ILE A 160 -13.91 18.61 20.32
CA ILE A 160 -15.20 17.88 20.31
C ILE A 160 -16.41 18.78 20.55
N THR A 161 -16.29 19.82 21.39
CA THR A 161 -17.41 20.71 21.71
C THR A 161 -17.42 21.92 20.80
N LYS A 162 -18.55 22.62 20.76
CA LYS A 162 -18.72 23.80 19.90
C LYS A 162 -17.65 24.85 20.18
N ASP A 163 -17.34 25.08 21.45
CA ASP A 163 -16.28 26.01 21.87
C ASP A 163 -14.91 25.60 21.32
N ASP A 164 -14.61 24.30 21.21
CA ASP A 164 -13.34 23.85 20.63
C ASP A 164 -13.24 24.14 19.13
N TYR A 165 -14.33 23.93 18.39
CA TYR A 165 -14.40 24.22 16.96
C TYR A 165 -14.30 25.73 16.70
N GLU A 166 -14.97 26.56 17.50
CA GLU A 166 -14.91 28.02 17.39
C GLU A 166 -13.49 28.55 17.67
N ASN A 167 -12.80 27.98 18.66
CA ASN A 167 -11.43 28.36 19.03
C ASN A 167 -10.35 27.56 18.25
N TYR A 168 -10.74 26.72 17.29
CA TYR A 168 -9.81 25.81 16.60
C TYR A 168 -8.69 26.57 15.91
N ASN A 169 -9.03 27.65 15.19
CA ASN A 169 -8.03 28.46 14.50
C ASN A 169 -7.06 29.16 15.46
N GLU A 170 -7.47 29.52 16.68
CA GLU A 170 -6.55 30.15 17.63
C GLU A 170 -5.52 29.15 18.18
N LYS A 171 -5.98 27.94 18.53
CA LYS A 171 -5.11 26.91 19.14
C LYS A 171 -4.33 26.09 18.12
N ARG A 172 -4.90 25.86 16.94
CA ARG A 172 -4.47 24.83 15.97
C ARG A 172 -4.29 25.37 14.54
N GLN A 173 -4.13 26.68 14.33
CA GLN A 173 -3.88 27.28 13.00
C GLN A 173 -2.77 26.58 12.21
N VAL A 174 -1.71 26.15 12.90
CA VAL A 174 -0.55 25.52 12.26
C VAL A 174 -0.92 24.17 11.63
N PHE A 175 -1.88 23.42 12.20
CA PHE A 175 -2.42 22.22 11.57
C PHE A 175 -3.20 22.56 10.31
N THR A 176 -4.02 23.62 10.33
CA THR A 176 -4.74 24.12 9.14
C THR A 176 -3.75 24.43 8.02
N THR A 177 -2.68 25.17 8.31
CA THR A 177 -1.65 25.52 7.32
C THR A 177 -0.89 24.30 6.82
N ALA A 178 -0.52 23.37 7.69
CA ALA A 178 0.17 22.14 7.31
C ALA A 178 -0.70 21.25 6.41
N LEU A 179 -1.98 21.04 6.76
CA LEU A 179 -2.91 20.25 5.96
C LEU A 179 -3.16 20.91 4.61
N GLN A 180 -3.26 22.24 4.54
CA GLN A 180 -3.34 22.96 3.27
C GLN A 180 -2.13 22.68 2.39
N GLY A 181 -0.91 22.77 2.93
CA GLY A 181 0.31 22.45 2.20
C GLY A 181 0.34 21.02 1.67
N ASP A 182 -0.06 20.05 2.50
CA ASP A 182 -0.13 18.66 2.09
C ASP A 182 -1.20 18.43 1.03
N LEU A 183 -2.42 18.97 1.16
CA LEU A 183 -3.49 18.82 0.17
C LEU A 183 -3.11 19.42 -1.20
N ILE A 184 -2.27 20.46 -1.22
CA ILE A 184 -1.77 21.06 -2.46
C ILE A 184 -0.72 20.17 -3.12
N THR A 185 0.15 19.53 -2.33
CA THR A 185 1.35 18.84 -2.84
C THR A 185 1.17 17.32 -3.00
N LYS A 186 0.23 16.72 -2.27
CA LYS A 186 0.02 15.27 -2.16
C LYS A 186 -1.36 14.85 -2.66
N THR A 187 -1.48 13.61 -3.12
CA THR A 187 -2.75 12.99 -3.44
C THR A 187 -3.31 12.31 -2.19
N PHE A 188 -4.44 12.81 -1.69
CA PHE A 188 -5.12 12.23 -0.54
C PHE A 188 -6.08 11.10 -0.92
N LEU A 189 -6.09 10.06 -0.09
CA LEU A 189 -7.15 9.06 -0.03
C LEU A 189 -7.86 9.17 1.33
N PHE A 190 -9.13 9.58 1.30
CA PHE A 190 -10.00 9.69 2.47
C PHE A 190 -10.72 8.36 2.71
N ILE A 191 -10.58 7.79 3.91
CA ILE A 191 -11.15 6.50 4.30
C ILE A 191 -11.93 6.65 5.60
N GLY A 192 -13.17 6.15 5.63
CA GLY A 192 -14.01 6.17 6.84
C GLY A 192 -14.39 7.58 7.29
N PHE A 193 -14.46 8.52 6.35
CA PHE A 193 -14.63 9.95 6.63
C PHE A 193 -15.93 10.46 6.01
N SER A 194 -16.75 11.16 6.80
CA SER A 194 -18.08 11.57 6.38
C SER A 194 -18.14 12.95 5.71
N PHE A 195 -17.06 13.75 5.77
CA PHE A 195 -17.04 15.14 5.26
C PHE A 195 -18.01 16.11 5.92
N ASP A 196 -18.54 15.75 7.09
CA ASP A 196 -19.40 16.64 7.87
C ASP A 196 -18.61 17.47 8.90
N ASP A 197 -17.27 17.43 8.80
CA ASP A 197 -16.34 18.14 9.68
C ASP A 197 -16.15 19.61 9.26
N PRO A 198 -16.53 20.60 10.10
CA PRO A 198 -16.43 22.01 9.73
C PRO A 198 -14.99 22.50 9.53
N ASN A 199 -14.01 21.97 10.25
CA ASN A 199 -12.61 22.37 10.11
C ASN A 199 -12.06 21.92 8.75
N LEU A 200 -12.37 20.70 8.34
CA LEU A 200 -11.97 20.22 7.02
C LEU A 200 -12.71 20.95 5.90
N GLU A 201 -14.02 21.18 6.03
CA GLU A 201 -14.79 21.94 5.04
C GLU A 201 -14.19 23.33 4.84
N TYR A 202 -13.87 24.02 5.95
CA TYR A 202 -13.17 25.29 5.91
C TYR A 202 -11.85 25.19 5.14
N ILE A 203 -11.01 24.20 5.44
CA ILE A 203 -9.71 24.00 4.77
C ILE A 203 -9.87 23.76 3.26
N LEU A 204 -10.78 22.86 2.86
CA LEU A 204 -11.03 22.55 1.45
C LEU A 204 -11.58 23.76 0.69
N SER A 205 -12.46 24.54 1.31
CA SER A 205 -12.99 25.78 0.72
C SER A 205 -11.88 26.80 0.45
N ARG A 206 -10.93 26.96 1.38
CA ARG A 206 -9.79 27.88 1.25
C ARG A 206 -8.87 27.48 0.11
N ILE A 207 -8.52 26.20 0.00
CA ILE A 207 -7.66 25.69 -1.09
C ILE A 207 -8.32 25.95 -2.45
N ARG A 208 -9.61 25.64 -2.58
CA ARG A 208 -10.38 25.88 -3.80
C ARG A 208 -10.37 27.35 -4.21
N ILE A 209 -10.53 28.27 -3.26
CA ILE A 209 -10.52 29.72 -3.53
C ILE A 209 -9.12 30.17 -3.99
N LEU A 210 -8.06 29.68 -3.35
CA LEU A 210 -6.69 30.09 -3.62
C LEU A 210 -6.14 29.57 -4.96
N LEU A 211 -6.50 28.33 -5.34
CA LEU A 211 -5.97 27.67 -6.53
C LEU A 211 -6.93 27.64 -7.74
N GLY A 212 -8.19 28.02 -7.53
CA GLY A 212 -9.22 27.97 -8.56
C GLY A 212 -9.35 26.58 -9.18
N ASN A 213 -9.18 26.49 -10.49
CA ASN A 213 -9.31 25.23 -11.23
C ASN A 213 -8.02 24.38 -11.26
N ASN A 214 -6.87 24.94 -10.84
CA ASN A 214 -5.57 24.25 -10.90
C ASN A 214 -5.27 23.52 -9.58
N THR A 215 -6.11 22.54 -9.28
CA THR A 215 -6.10 21.75 -8.04
C THR A 215 -5.86 20.28 -8.35
N ARG A 216 -5.11 19.60 -7.48
CA ARG A 216 -4.81 18.16 -7.59
C ARG A 216 -6.08 17.35 -7.28
N ASP A 217 -6.26 16.23 -7.96
CA ASP A 217 -7.35 15.31 -7.65
C ASP A 217 -7.03 14.49 -6.39
N HIS A 218 -8.05 14.26 -5.56
CA HIS A 218 -8.02 13.39 -4.39
C HIS A 218 -9.11 12.33 -4.52
N TYR A 219 -9.15 11.37 -3.60
CA TYR A 219 -10.08 10.25 -3.66
C TYR A 219 -10.74 10.01 -2.30
N CYS A 220 -12.01 9.60 -2.28
CA CYS A 220 -12.66 9.12 -1.06
C CYS A 220 -13.51 7.88 -1.34
N PHE A 221 -13.53 6.93 -0.42
CA PHE A 221 -14.47 5.80 -0.50
C PHE A 221 -15.82 6.18 0.13
N LEU A 222 -16.91 5.91 -0.58
CA LEU A 222 -18.28 6.08 -0.06
C LEU A 222 -19.10 4.83 -0.36
N LYS A 223 -19.78 4.28 0.67
CA LYS A 223 -20.74 3.19 0.49
C LYS A 223 -21.94 3.70 -0.30
N ARG A 224 -22.30 3.02 -1.38
CA ARG A 224 -23.49 3.29 -2.17
C ARG A 224 -24.73 3.13 -1.30
N VAL A 225 -25.70 4.02 -1.47
CA VAL A 225 -27.03 3.84 -0.87
C VAL A 225 -27.64 2.57 -1.45
N ASP A 226 -27.88 1.59 -0.60
CA ASP A 226 -28.47 0.32 -0.97
C ASP A 226 -30.00 0.42 -0.95
N LYS A 227 -30.68 -0.08 -1.98
CA LYS A 227 -32.15 -0.07 -2.04
C LYS A 227 -32.74 -0.98 -0.96
N GLU A 228 -32.04 -2.06 -0.60
CA GLU A 228 -32.51 -3.05 0.36
C GLU A 228 -32.56 -2.52 1.80
N GLU A 229 -31.87 -1.42 2.09
CA GLU A 229 -31.89 -0.75 3.41
C GLU A 229 -33.18 0.08 3.65
N PHE A 230 -34.05 0.23 2.65
CA PHE A 230 -35.24 1.09 2.71
C PHE A 230 -36.54 0.32 2.48
N VAL A 231 -37.53 0.56 3.34
CA VAL A 231 -38.88 0.00 3.20
C VAL A 231 -39.70 0.80 2.18
N ASP A 232 -39.60 2.14 2.18
CA ASP A 232 -40.26 3.01 1.21
C ASP A 232 -39.29 3.37 0.06
N GLU A 233 -39.75 3.17 -1.18
CA GLU A 233 -39.00 3.55 -2.37
C GLU A 233 -38.73 5.06 -2.43
N LYS A 234 -39.61 5.89 -1.88
CA LYS A 234 -39.42 7.35 -1.82
C LYS A 234 -38.21 7.73 -0.97
N ASP A 235 -38.01 7.06 0.16
CA ASP A 235 -36.89 7.31 1.06
C ASP A 235 -35.57 6.89 0.41
N TYR A 236 -35.55 5.73 -0.26
CA TYR A 236 -34.40 5.31 -1.06
C TYR A 236 -34.06 6.34 -2.16
N VAL A 237 -35.07 6.79 -2.92
CA VAL A 237 -34.85 7.80 -3.98
C VAL A 237 -34.32 9.11 -3.39
N TYR A 238 -34.82 9.53 -2.23
CA TYR A 238 -34.35 10.71 -1.53
C TYR A 238 -32.88 10.58 -1.12
N GLU A 239 -32.50 9.52 -0.40
CA GLU A 239 -31.12 9.32 0.07
C GLU A 239 -30.14 9.10 -1.09
N LYS A 240 -30.55 8.37 -2.14
CA LYS A 240 -29.75 8.25 -3.36
C LYS A 240 -29.52 9.60 -4.03
N THR A 241 -30.57 10.41 -4.16
CA THR A 241 -30.45 11.76 -4.75
C THR A 241 -29.51 12.63 -3.92
N LYS A 242 -29.61 12.55 -2.59
CA LYS A 242 -28.73 13.27 -1.66
C LYS A 242 -27.27 12.80 -1.79
N GLN A 243 -27.02 11.50 -1.90
CA GLN A 243 -25.69 10.97 -2.16
C GLN A 243 -25.13 11.47 -3.51
N ASP A 244 -25.93 11.46 -4.58
CA ASP A 244 -25.50 11.98 -5.89
C ASP A 244 -25.14 13.47 -5.84
N LEU A 245 -25.88 14.26 -5.07
CA LEU A 245 -25.57 15.67 -4.81
C LEU A 245 -24.27 15.82 -4.00
N LYS A 246 -24.06 15.01 -2.95
CA LYS A 246 -22.82 15.00 -2.15
C LYS A 246 -21.60 14.63 -3.02
N VAL A 247 -21.72 13.63 -3.90
CA VAL A 247 -20.67 13.25 -4.87
C VAL A 247 -20.34 14.41 -5.82
N LYS A 248 -21.35 15.15 -6.28
CA LYS A 248 -21.13 16.35 -7.12
C LYS A 248 -20.48 17.48 -6.34
N ASP A 249 -20.83 17.65 -5.06
CA ASP A 249 -20.24 18.68 -4.21
C ASP A 249 -18.74 18.41 -3.95
N LEU A 250 -18.38 17.16 -3.66
CA LEU A 250 -16.98 16.73 -3.49
C LEU A 250 -16.10 17.04 -4.71
N LYS A 251 -16.66 16.96 -5.93
CA LYS A 251 -15.94 17.34 -7.16
C LYS A 251 -15.55 18.82 -7.18
N ARG A 252 -16.26 19.71 -6.48
CA ARG A 252 -15.88 21.12 -6.34
C ARG A 252 -14.54 21.29 -5.63
N TYR A 253 -14.19 20.33 -4.78
CA TYR A 253 -12.92 20.24 -4.05
C TYR A 253 -11.93 19.28 -4.73
N ARG A 254 -12.19 18.86 -5.97
CA ARG A 254 -11.42 17.83 -6.71
C ARG A 254 -11.32 16.47 -6.01
N ILE A 255 -12.28 16.16 -5.14
CA ILE A 255 -12.34 14.85 -4.48
C ILE A 255 -13.22 13.92 -5.33
N GLN A 256 -12.62 12.87 -5.88
CA GLN A 256 -13.30 11.82 -6.64
C GLN A 256 -13.87 10.77 -5.68
N ALA A 257 -15.19 10.70 -5.59
CA ALA A 257 -15.86 9.67 -4.80
C ALA A 257 -15.84 8.31 -5.51
N LEU A 258 -15.22 7.33 -4.87
CA LEU A 258 -15.15 5.93 -5.27
C LEU A 258 -16.30 5.18 -4.59
N LEU A 259 -17.35 4.88 -5.35
CA LEU A 259 -18.55 4.23 -4.83
C LEU A 259 -18.36 2.72 -4.68
N ILE A 260 -18.35 2.27 -3.43
CA ILE A 260 -18.29 0.85 -3.07
C ILE A 260 -19.68 0.33 -2.69
N ASP A 261 -19.94 -0.94 -2.92
CA ASP A 261 -21.21 -1.56 -2.50
C ASP A 261 -21.07 -2.15 -1.09
N ASP A 262 -19.88 -2.64 -0.74
CA ASP A 262 -19.54 -3.15 0.58
C ASP A 262 -18.18 -2.62 1.07
N PHE A 263 -18.00 -2.52 2.39
CA PHE A 263 -16.76 -2.01 2.99
C PHE A 263 -15.55 -2.94 2.74
N SER A 264 -15.77 -4.24 2.49
CA SER A 264 -14.70 -5.17 2.09
C SER A 264 -14.04 -4.78 0.76
N GLU A 265 -14.73 -4.08 -0.14
CA GLU A 265 -14.14 -3.60 -1.39
C GLU A 265 -12.97 -2.62 -1.13
N ILE A 266 -12.97 -1.89 0.00
CA ILE A 266 -11.84 -1.04 0.41
C ILE A 266 -10.60 -1.91 0.62
N THR A 267 -10.76 -3.00 1.39
CA THR A 267 -9.69 -3.95 1.67
C THR A 267 -9.15 -4.56 0.39
N ASP A 268 -10.04 -4.98 -0.52
CA ASP A 268 -9.65 -5.55 -1.81
C ASP A 268 -8.83 -4.56 -2.66
N VAL A 269 -9.24 -3.29 -2.70
CA VAL A 269 -8.52 -2.24 -3.44
C VAL A 269 -7.14 -1.98 -2.82
N LEU A 270 -7.05 -1.91 -1.49
CA LEU A 270 -5.77 -1.74 -0.80
C LEU A 270 -4.84 -2.94 -1.02
N LEU A 271 -5.37 -4.16 -1.00
CA LEU A 271 -4.64 -5.39 -1.34
C LEU A 271 -4.17 -5.38 -2.79
N LEU A 272 -4.99 -4.91 -3.72
CA LEU A 272 -4.61 -4.76 -5.13
C LEU A 272 -3.44 -3.78 -5.28
N ILE A 273 -3.49 -2.62 -4.61
CA ILE A 273 -2.40 -1.63 -4.59
C ILE A 273 -1.12 -2.26 -4.03
N LYS A 274 -1.21 -2.92 -2.87
CA LYS A 274 -0.07 -3.61 -2.24
C LYS A 274 0.52 -4.67 -3.17
N SER A 275 -0.32 -5.48 -3.81
CA SER A 275 0.11 -6.54 -4.72
C SER A 275 0.80 -5.96 -5.97
N LYS A 276 0.23 -4.92 -6.59
CA LYS A 276 0.82 -4.23 -7.74
C LYS A 276 2.13 -3.52 -7.38
N LEU A 277 2.25 -2.99 -6.16
CA LEU A 277 3.49 -2.41 -5.64
C LEU A 277 4.56 -3.50 -5.54
N LYS A 278 4.27 -4.62 -4.86
CA LYS A 278 5.20 -5.75 -4.77
C LYS A 278 5.62 -6.28 -6.14
N ARG A 279 4.68 -6.42 -7.08
CA ARG A 279 4.96 -6.89 -8.46
C ARG A 279 5.81 -5.93 -9.28
N SER A 280 6.01 -4.70 -8.80
CA SER A 280 6.99 -3.78 -9.39
C SER A 280 8.44 -4.13 -9.02
N ASN A 281 8.62 -5.05 -8.07
CA ASN A 281 9.89 -5.61 -7.68
C ASN A 281 10.02 -7.05 -8.22
N ILE A 282 11.03 -7.27 -9.06
CA ILE A 282 11.29 -8.52 -9.76
C ILE A 282 12.52 -9.18 -9.16
N PHE A 283 12.32 -10.35 -8.54
CA PHE A 283 13.42 -11.18 -8.09
C PHE A 283 13.95 -12.01 -9.25
N ILE A 284 15.25 -11.93 -9.54
CA ILE A 284 15.91 -12.77 -10.54
C ILE A 284 16.74 -13.83 -9.82
N SER A 285 16.30 -15.08 -9.95
CA SER A 285 16.97 -16.27 -9.45
C SER A 285 17.66 -17.02 -10.57
N GLY A 286 18.87 -17.47 -10.32
CA GLY A 286 19.54 -18.44 -11.17
C GLY A 286 20.99 -18.64 -10.79
N ALA A 287 21.51 -19.79 -11.21
CA ALA A 287 22.90 -20.18 -11.03
C ALA A 287 23.31 -21.04 -12.23
N ALA A 288 24.45 -20.73 -12.83
CA ALA A 288 24.94 -21.43 -14.00
C ALA A 288 26.47 -21.59 -13.95
N HIS A 289 26.93 -22.84 -13.99
CA HIS A 289 28.29 -23.18 -14.40
C HIS A 289 28.31 -23.69 -15.85
N GLU A 290 27.23 -24.36 -16.27
CA GLU A 290 26.94 -24.66 -17.66
C GLU A 290 25.64 -23.97 -18.12
N TYR A 291 25.55 -23.78 -19.43
CA TYR A 291 24.47 -23.05 -20.09
C TYR A 291 23.68 -23.95 -21.07
N GLY A 292 23.82 -25.27 -20.93
CA GLY A 292 23.14 -26.25 -21.76
C GLY A 292 23.50 -26.09 -23.24
N LYS A 293 22.48 -25.83 -24.07
CA LYS A 293 22.67 -25.59 -25.51
C LYS A 293 23.20 -24.20 -25.84
N TRP A 294 23.20 -23.28 -24.89
CA TRP A 294 23.61 -21.89 -25.12
C TRP A 294 25.10 -21.73 -24.82
N SER A 295 25.74 -20.78 -25.51
CA SER A 295 27.03 -20.27 -25.06
C SER A 295 26.84 -19.42 -23.81
N LYS A 296 27.91 -19.32 -23.02
CA LYS A 296 27.97 -18.41 -21.87
C LYS A 296 27.64 -16.97 -22.27
N ASP A 297 28.25 -16.48 -23.34
CA ASP A 297 28.04 -15.11 -23.82
C ASP A 297 26.59 -14.84 -24.21
N ARG A 298 25.92 -15.80 -24.87
CA ARG A 298 24.50 -15.68 -25.22
C ARG A 298 23.63 -15.58 -23.96
N ALA A 299 23.85 -16.46 -22.99
CA ALA A 299 23.11 -16.45 -21.73
C ALA A 299 23.31 -15.13 -20.95
N GLU A 300 24.55 -14.67 -20.84
CA GLU A 300 24.89 -13.41 -20.18
C GLU A 300 24.25 -12.21 -20.90
N ASN A 301 24.24 -12.19 -22.24
CA ASN A 301 23.61 -11.13 -23.04
C ASN A 301 22.08 -11.09 -22.88
N ILE A 302 21.40 -12.24 -22.83
CA ILE A 302 19.95 -12.28 -22.60
C ILE A 302 19.60 -11.70 -21.22
N VAL A 303 20.31 -12.13 -20.17
CA VAL A 303 20.07 -11.64 -18.79
C VAL A 303 20.38 -10.15 -18.68
N TYR A 304 21.45 -9.68 -19.33
CA TYR A 304 21.79 -8.26 -19.42
C TYR A 304 20.68 -7.43 -20.07
N ASN A 305 20.23 -7.84 -21.27
CA ASN A 305 19.23 -7.10 -22.03
C ASN A 305 17.86 -7.12 -21.34
N LEU A 306 17.48 -8.25 -20.72
CA LEU A 306 16.29 -8.32 -19.89
C LEU A 306 16.35 -7.33 -18.72
N SER A 307 17.47 -7.33 -17.98
CA SER A 307 17.62 -6.48 -16.80
C SER A 307 17.62 -4.99 -17.15
N LYS A 308 18.23 -4.63 -18.29
CA LYS A 308 18.15 -3.30 -18.86
C LYS A 308 16.70 -2.91 -19.18
N ARG A 309 15.96 -3.77 -19.89
CA ARG A 309 14.57 -3.50 -20.31
C ARG A 309 13.60 -3.41 -19.13
N LEU A 310 13.76 -4.27 -18.13
CA LEU A 310 12.99 -4.19 -16.88
C LEU A 310 13.19 -2.83 -16.19
N SER A 311 14.43 -2.35 -16.14
CA SER A 311 14.75 -1.03 -15.57
C SER A 311 14.14 0.11 -16.38
N GLU A 312 14.15 0.01 -17.71
CA GLU A 312 13.49 0.96 -18.62
C GLU A 312 11.98 1.05 -18.38
N GLU A 313 11.34 -0.07 -18.06
CA GLU A 313 9.93 -0.14 -17.69
C GLU A 313 9.63 0.21 -16.22
N LYS A 314 10.64 0.73 -15.50
CA LYS A 314 10.59 1.17 -14.10
C LYS A 314 10.31 0.04 -13.10
N PHE A 315 10.72 -1.18 -13.42
CA PHE A 315 10.77 -2.27 -12.45
C PHE A 315 12.08 -2.20 -11.63
N LYS A 316 11.99 -2.55 -10.35
CA LYS A 316 13.15 -2.71 -9.48
C LYS A 316 13.56 -4.19 -9.46
N ILE A 317 14.82 -4.47 -9.67
CA ILE A 317 15.36 -5.83 -9.71
C ILE A 317 15.99 -6.18 -8.37
N ILE A 318 15.66 -7.35 -7.85
CA ILE A 318 16.27 -7.93 -6.65
C ILE A 318 17.10 -9.13 -7.09
N SER A 319 18.36 -9.20 -6.68
CA SER A 319 19.24 -10.31 -7.03
C SER A 319 20.11 -10.76 -5.86
N GLY A 320 20.22 -12.09 -5.72
CA GLY A 320 21.14 -12.75 -4.79
C GLY A 320 22.59 -12.80 -5.27
N PHE A 321 22.89 -12.17 -6.41
CA PHE A 321 24.19 -12.25 -7.09
C PHE A 321 24.60 -13.69 -7.42
N GLY A 322 23.70 -14.42 -8.10
CA GLY A 322 23.93 -15.80 -8.49
C GLY A 322 25.13 -15.95 -9.43
N LEU A 323 25.93 -17.00 -9.23
CA LEU A 323 27.10 -17.28 -10.06
C LEU A 323 26.68 -17.52 -11.52
N GLY A 324 27.39 -16.89 -12.45
CA GLY A 324 27.20 -17.06 -13.89
C GLY A 324 26.08 -16.22 -14.52
N ILE A 325 25.28 -15.50 -13.73
CA ILE A 325 24.26 -14.56 -14.22
C ILE A 325 24.20 -13.23 -13.46
N GLY A 326 24.73 -13.16 -12.23
CA GLY A 326 24.61 -11.98 -11.36
C GLY A 326 25.26 -10.72 -11.92
N SER A 327 26.47 -10.84 -12.50
CA SER A 327 27.15 -9.71 -13.14
C SER A 327 26.36 -9.15 -14.32
N SER A 328 25.70 -10.00 -15.11
CA SER A 328 24.87 -9.58 -16.24
C SER A 328 23.64 -8.80 -15.78
N VAL A 329 23.00 -9.22 -14.67
CA VAL A 329 21.89 -8.47 -14.07
C VAL A 329 22.34 -7.07 -13.69
N ILE A 330 23.44 -6.95 -12.94
CA ILE A 330 23.99 -5.67 -12.50
C ILE A 330 24.31 -4.78 -13.70
N ASN A 331 25.09 -5.30 -14.66
CA ASN A 331 25.54 -4.54 -15.81
C ASN A 331 24.35 -4.05 -16.66
N GLY A 332 23.30 -4.87 -16.79
CA GLY A 332 22.07 -4.49 -17.48
C GLY A 332 21.39 -3.30 -16.83
N VAL A 333 21.21 -3.34 -15.50
CA VAL A 333 20.62 -2.21 -14.75
C VAL A 333 21.52 -0.98 -14.81
N LEU A 334 22.82 -1.13 -14.57
CA LEU A 334 23.77 0.00 -14.59
C LEU A 334 23.82 0.68 -15.95
N SER A 335 23.69 -0.07 -17.05
CA SER A 335 23.61 0.53 -18.40
C SER A 335 22.43 1.48 -18.55
N HIS A 336 21.30 1.16 -17.91
CA HIS A 336 20.13 2.04 -17.88
C HIS A 336 20.32 3.22 -16.93
N VAL A 337 20.85 3.00 -15.73
CA VAL A 337 21.09 4.05 -14.73
C VAL A 337 22.08 5.08 -15.26
N TYR A 338 23.24 4.65 -15.78
CA TYR A 338 24.28 5.56 -16.27
C TYR A 338 23.96 6.23 -17.62
N SER A 339 22.90 5.82 -18.31
CA SER A 339 22.37 6.58 -19.45
C SER A 339 21.82 7.96 -19.06
N ASN A 340 21.51 8.21 -17.79
CA ASN A 340 20.94 9.49 -17.33
C ASN A 340 21.34 9.79 -15.88
N ILE A 341 22.02 10.92 -15.67
CA ILE A 341 22.58 11.35 -14.38
C ILE A 341 21.54 11.53 -13.25
N LYS A 342 20.24 11.63 -13.58
CA LYS A 342 19.16 11.76 -12.60
C LYS A 342 18.66 10.43 -12.03
N LYS A 343 19.15 9.29 -12.52
CA LYS A 343 18.74 7.96 -12.06
C LYS A 343 19.67 7.49 -10.95
N HIS A 344 19.13 6.95 -9.87
CA HIS A 344 19.91 6.36 -8.79
C HIS A 344 19.82 4.84 -8.83
N THR A 345 20.92 4.14 -8.57
CA THR A 345 20.96 2.67 -8.60
C THR A 345 19.94 2.05 -7.64
N ASP A 346 19.74 2.66 -6.47
CA ASP A 346 18.82 2.18 -5.42
C ASP A 346 17.34 2.19 -5.86
N ASP A 347 17.00 2.94 -6.92
CA ASP A 347 15.65 2.97 -7.51
C ASP A 347 15.37 1.73 -8.36
N PHE A 348 16.41 1.06 -8.85
CA PHE A 348 16.30 -0.01 -9.85
C PHE A 348 16.93 -1.34 -9.42
N LEU A 349 17.81 -1.36 -8.42
CA LEU A 349 18.55 -2.55 -8.04
C LEU A 349 18.70 -2.70 -6.53
N ILE A 350 18.34 -3.88 -6.03
CA ILE A 350 18.64 -4.35 -4.68
C ILE A 350 19.56 -5.58 -4.81
N LEU A 351 20.78 -5.46 -4.31
CA LEU A 351 21.73 -6.56 -4.26
C LEU A 351 21.81 -7.15 -2.86
N ARG A 352 21.63 -8.47 -2.77
CA ARG A 352 21.74 -9.24 -1.54
C ARG A 352 22.69 -10.42 -1.78
N PRO A 353 24.01 -10.18 -1.92
CA PRO A 353 24.96 -11.27 -2.04
C PRO A 353 24.94 -12.14 -0.79
N PHE A 354 25.02 -13.46 -0.95
CA PHE A 354 25.02 -14.38 0.17
C PHE A 354 26.24 -14.18 1.07
N PRO A 355 26.08 -14.09 2.40
CA PRO A 355 27.18 -14.00 3.34
C PRO A 355 28.19 -15.15 3.16
N GLN A 356 29.48 -14.80 3.14
CA GLN A 356 30.61 -15.72 3.01
C GLN A 356 31.34 -15.91 4.35
N ASN A 357 32.29 -16.84 4.40
CA ASN A 357 33.18 -17.08 5.56
C ASN A 357 32.51 -17.60 6.85
N ILE A 358 31.39 -18.32 6.72
CA ILE A 358 30.71 -19.00 7.85
C ILE A 358 31.22 -20.44 7.90
N LYS A 359 31.98 -20.77 8.96
CA LYS A 359 32.64 -22.07 9.09
C LYS A 359 31.67 -23.20 9.46
N ASP A 360 30.73 -22.90 10.34
CA ASP A 360 29.72 -23.87 10.76
C ASP A 360 28.67 -24.06 9.66
N GLU A 361 28.47 -25.31 9.24
CA GLU A 361 27.57 -25.62 8.14
C GLU A 361 26.10 -25.36 8.51
N ASN A 362 25.71 -25.65 9.74
CA ASN A 362 24.33 -25.47 10.20
C ASN A 362 23.98 -23.98 10.31
N GLU A 363 24.86 -23.17 10.89
CA GLU A 363 24.71 -21.70 10.93
C GLU A 363 24.64 -21.11 9.52
N ARG A 364 25.51 -21.56 8.61
CA ARG A 364 25.52 -21.10 7.22
C ARG A 364 24.20 -21.40 6.52
N VAL A 365 23.69 -22.62 6.66
CA VAL A 365 22.42 -23.04 6.07
C VAL A 365 21.25 -22.23 6.67
N ALA A 366 21.21 -22.08 8.00
CA ALA A 366 20.18 -21.31 8.68
C ALA A 366 20.18 -19.83 8.25
N LEU A 367 21.36 -19.20 8.20
CA LEU A 367 21.49 -17.81 7.79
C LEU A 367 21.12 -17.63 6.31
N TRP A 368 21.58 -18.50 5.42
CA TRP A 368 21.24 -18.42 4.00
C TRP A 368 19.75 -18.63 3.75
N ASN A 369 19.09 -19.50 4.52
CA ASN A 369 17.64 -19.66 4.44
C ASN A 369 16.93 -18.37 4.89
N LYS A 370 17.28 -17.82 6.05
CA LYS A 370 16.73 -16.53 6.53
C LYS A 370 16.94 -15.41 5.51
N TYR A 371 18.13 -15.33 4.93
CA TYR A 371 18.48 -14.30 3.95
C TYR A 371 17.67 -14.43 2.65
N ARG A 372 17.38 -15.66 2.19
CA ARG A 372 16.45 -15.89 1.07
C ARG A 372 15.04 -15.45 1.42
N GLU A 373 14.54 -15.78 2.62
CA GLU A 373 13.22 -15.34 3.06
C GLU A 373 13.08 -13.83 2.97
N GLU A 374 14.06 -13.09 3.51
CA GLU A 374 14.05 -11.63 3.54
C GLU A 374 14.12 -11.07 2.11
N MET A 375 15.11 -11.49 1.32
CA MET A 375 15.30 -11.02 -0.06
C MET A 375 14.07 -11.26 -0.95
N ILE A 376 13.44 -12.43 -0.86
CA ILE A 376 12.28 -12.78 -1.69
C ILE A 376 11.01 -12.07 -1.19
N SER A 377 10.92 -11.73 0.10
CA SER A 377 9.76 -11.04 0.67
C SER A 377 9.50 -9.68 0.04
N ASP A 378 10.55 -9.01 -0.44
CA ASP A 378 10.48 -7.69 -1.06
C ASP A 378 9.99 -7.74 -2.53
N ALA A 379 9.94 -8.92 -3.14
CA ALA A 379 9.48 -9.10 -4.52
C ALA A 379 8.00 -9.54 -4.60
N GLY A 380 7.38 -9.26 -5.75
CA GLY A 380 6.06 -9.77 -6.12
C GLY A 380 6.09 -10.74 -7.31
N ILE A 381 7.18 -10.71 -8.09
CA ILE A 381 7.41 -11.62 -9.22
C ILE A 381 8.82 -12.20 -9.09
N ALA A 382 8.98 -13.48 -9.37
CA ALA A 382 10.27 -14.17 -9.40
C ALA A 382 10.49 -14.80 -10.79
N VAL A 383 11.64 -14.51 -11.41
CA VAL A 383 12.04 -15.07 -12.72
C VAL A 383 13.20 -16.02 -12.51
N PHE A 384 13.12 -17.23 -13.08
CA PHE A 384 14.10 -18.30 -12.84
C PHE A 384 14.88 -18.67 -14.11
N PHE A 385 16.21 -18.66 -14.01
CA PHE A 385 17.14 -19.02 -15.08
C PHE A 385 18.03 -20.18 -14.66
N PHE A 386 18.28 -21.13 -15.58
CA PHE A 386 19.20 -22.24 -15.40
C PHE A 386 18.98 -22.97 -14.05
N GLY A 387 20.00 -23.04 -13.21
CA GLY A 387 19.98 -23.65 -11.89
C GLY A 387 20.81 -24.92 -11.84
N ASN A 388 22.10 -24.80 -12.16
CA ASN A 388 23.08 -25.85 -11.98
C ASN A 388 24.30 -25.35 -11.20
N LYS A 389 25.02 -26.29 -10.59
CA LYS A 389 26.26 -26.03 -9.85
C LYS A 389 27.23 -27.18 -10.02
N ILE A 390 28.52 -26.90 -9.81
CA ILE A 390 29.55 -27.93 -9.73
C ILE A 390 29.60 -28.46 -8.29
N LYS A 391 29.53 -29.79 -8.14
CA LYS A 391 29.83 -30.50 -6.90
C LYS A 391 30.67 -31.72 -7.24
N ASP A 392 31.84 -31.82 -6.62
CA ASP A 392 32.78 -32.92 -6.83
C ASP A 392 33.16 -33.10 -8.32
N GLY A 393 33.33 -31.99 -9.04
CA GLY A 393 33.65 -31.96 -10.48
C GLY A 393 32.48 -32.27 -11.42
N ASN A 394 31.32 -32.68 -10.89
CA ASN A 394 30.13 -32.98 -11.67
C ASN A 394 29.12 -31.85 -11.64
N ILE A 395 28.35 -31.73 -12.71
CA ILE A 395 27.28 -30.74 -12.79
C ILE A 395 26.01 -31.37 -12.26
N ILE A 396 25.48 -30.72 -11.23
CA ILE A 396 24.26 -31.13 -10.56
C ILE A 396 23.29 -29.95 -10.49
N ASP A 397 22.03 -30.27 -10.22
CA ASP A 397 21.02 -29.25 -10.01
C ASP A 397 21.33 -28.36 -8.80
N SER A 398 21.03 -27.08 -8.94
CA SER A 398 21.14 -26.10 -7.86
C SER A 398 19.96 -26.22 -6.91
N ASP A 399 20.20 -26.76 -5.73
CA ASP A 399 19.23 -26.78 -4.63
C ASP A 399 18.81 -25.37 -4.20
N GLY A 400 19.69 -24.38 -4.37
CA GLY A 400 19.41 -22.98 -4.05
C GLY A 400 18.27 -22.41 -4.89
N VAL A 401 18.31 -22.60 -6.21
CA VAL A 401 17.26 -22.11 -7.15
C VAL A 401 15.92 -22.79 -6.84
N PHE A 402 15.94 -24.09 -6.52
CA PHE A 402 14.72 -24.81 -6.14
C PHE A 402 14.14 -24.27 -4.82
N LYS A 403 14.97 -24.04 -3.79
CA LYS A 403 14.54 -23.43 -2.52
C LYS A 403 13.93 -22.05 -2.73
N GLU A 404 14.54 -21.23 -3.58
CA GLU A 404 14.06 -19.89 -3.90
C GLU A 404 12.69 -19.92 -4.58
N PHE A 405 12.42 -20.91 -5.43
CA PHE A 405 11.10 -21.14 -6.01
C PHE A 405 10.05 -21.50 -4.95
N GLU A 406 10.35 -22.43 -4.05
CA GLU A 406 9.42 -22.80 -2.97
C GLU A 406 9.12 -21.62 -2.03
N ILE A 407 10.13 -20.82 -1.70
CA ILE A 407 9.96 -19.62 -0.88
C ILE A 407 9.07 -18.61 -1.61
N ALA A 408 9.28 -18.42 -2.92
CA ALA A 408 8.46 -17.52 -3.73
C ALA A 408 6.98 -17.94 -3.73
N ILE A 409 6.69 -19.23 -3.95
CA ILE A 409 5.32 -19.77 -3.90
C ILE A 409 4.69 -19.59 -2.51
N ARG A 410 5.38 -19.99 -1.45
CA ARG A 410 4.86 -19.85 -0.08
C ARG A 410 4.56 -18.40 0.31
N LYS A 411 5.30 -17.44 -0.25
CA LYS A 411 5.07 -16.00 -0.03
C LYS A 411 4.09 -15.36 -1.01
N GLY A 412 3.50 -16.15 -1.91
CA GLY A 412 2.50 -15.70 -2.88
C GLY A 412 3.07 -14.87 -4.03
N LEU A 413 4.36 -15.00 -4.35
CA LEU A 413 4.95 -14.38 -5.54
C LEU A 413 4.45 -15.09 -6.79
N LYS A 414 4.40 -14.35 -7.90
CA LYS A 414 4.18 -14.92 -9.21
C LYS A 414 5.51 -15.42 -9.79
N VAL A 415 5.57 -16.67 -10.22
CA VAL A 415 6.79 -17.37 -10.66
C VAL A 415 6.86 -17.53 -12.18
N ILE A 416 7.95 -17.11 -12.80
CA ILE A 416 8.17 -17.18 -14.24
C ILE A 416 9.45 -17.98 -14.50
N PRO A 417 9.36 -19.32 -14.58
CA PRO A 417 10.50 -20.15 -14.95
C PRO A 417 10.77 -20.07 -16.47
N VAL A 418 12.00 -19.77 -16.85
CA VAL A 418 12.44 -19.68 -18.25
C VAL A 418 12.90 -21.05 -18.73
N GLY A 419 11.94 -21.91 -19.09
CA GLY A 419 12.17 -23.35 -19.33
C GLY A 419 13.21 -23.70 -20.39
N CYS A 420 13.41 -22.86 -21.41
CA CYS A 420 14.41 -23.05 -22.46
C CYS A 420 15.87 -22.93 -21.96
N THR A 421 16.08 -22.39 -20.76
CA THR A 421 17.41 -22.31 -20.12
C THR A 421 17.86 -23.65 -19.51
N GLY A 422 17.01 -24.67 -19.48
CA GLY A 422 17.37 -26.01 -19.01
C GLY A 422 17.48 -26.14 -17.49
N TYR A 423 18.07 -27.25 -17.04
CA TYR A 423 18.35 -27.57 -15.64
C TYR A 423 17.13 -27.40 -14.72
N VAL A 424 17.30 -26.84 -13.51
CA VAL A 424 16.21 -26.64 -12.54
C VAL A 424 15.09 -25.78 -13.13
N SER A 425 15.40 -24.71 -13.87
CA SER A 425 14.39 -23.83 -14.46
C SER A 425 13.45 -24.58 -15.41
N ASN A 426 13.95 -25.52 -16.21
CA ASN A 426 13.08 -26.38 -17.03
C ASN A 426 12.16 -27.29 -16.20
N LYS A 427 12.66 -27.86 -15.10
CA LYS A 427 11.85 -28.68 -14.18
C LYS A 427 10.74 -27.85 -13.52
N LEU A 428 11.07 -26.64 -13.09
CA LEU A 428 10.12 -25.68 -12.53
C LEU A 428 9.09 -25.25 -13.57
N TRP A 429 9.51 -25.04 -14.82
CA TRP A 429 8.62 -24.72 -15.93
C TRP A 429 7.62 -25.85 -16.21
N ASN A 430 8.06 -27.10 -16.31
CA ASN A 430 7.16 -28.24 -16.47
C ASN A 430 6.13 -28.28 -15.33
N ARG A 431 6.58 -28.14 -14.07
CA ARG A 431 5.69 -28.10 -12.90
C ARG A 431 4.64 -26.98 -12.97
N VAL A 432 5.01 -25.80 -13.46
CA VAL A 432 4.07 -24.68 -13.61
C VAL A 432 3.08 -24.94 -14.75
N ILE A 433 3.54 -25.47 -15.89
CA ILE A 433 2.68 -25.72 -17.04
C ILE A 433 1.71 -26.89 -16.80
N ASP A 434 2.16 -27.95 -16.13
CA ASP A 434 1.34 -29.13 -15.83
C ASP A 434 0.22 -28.83 -14.82
N ALA A 435 0.40 -27.79 -14.01
CA ALA A 435 -0.55 -27.37 -12.97
C ALA A 435 -0.85 -25.87 -13.05
N MET A 436 -1.03 -25.32 -14.27
CA MET A 436 -1.13 -23.86 -14.48
C MET A 436 -2.23 -23.20 -13.65
N ASP A 437 -3.39 -23.84 -13.53
CA ASP A 437 -4.53 -23.29 -12.78
C ASP A 437 -4.23 -23.10 -11.28
N ASP A 438 -3.31 -23.88 -10.72
CA ASP A 438 -2.87 -23.72 -9.32
C ASP A 438 -2.03 -22.45 -9.11
N TYR A 439 -1.31 -21.99 -10.15
CA TYR A 439 -0.46 -20.80 -10.09
C TYR A 439 -1.16 -19.54 -10.62
N TYR A 440 -1.96 -19.71 -11.67
CA TYR A 440 -2.52 -18.67 -12.53
C TYR A 440 -3.91 -19.06 -13.04
N PRO A 441 -4.93 -19.03 -12.17
CA PRO A 441 -6.27 -19.46 -12.55
C PRO A 441 -6.83 -18.56 -13.66
N GLN A 442 -7.27 -19.19 -14.76
CA GLN A 442 -8.05 -18.57 -15.84
C GLN A 442 -7.36 -17.41 -16.60
N ASP A 443 -6.03 -17.43 -16.73
CA ASP A 443 -5.27 -16.43 -17.52
C ASP A 443 -4.62 -17.06 -18.77
N GLU A 444 -5.41 -17.17 -19.85
CA GLU A 444 -4.98 -17.80 -21.11
C GLU A 444 -3.81 -17.07 -21.78
N GLU A 445 -3.76 -15.74 -21.68
CA GLU A 445 -2.71 -14.95 -22.30
C GLU A 445 -1.38 -15.13 -21.56
N LEU A 446 -1.41 -15.14 -20.22
CA LEU A 446 -0.24 -15.44 -19.41
C LEU A 446 0.23 -16.87 -19.64
N TYR A 447 -0.69 -17.83 -19.76
CA TYR A 447 -0.37 -19.22 -20.11
C TYR A 447 0.39 -19.30 -21.42
N ALA A 448 -0.10 -18.66 -22.48
CA ALA A 448 0.56 -18.67 -23.78
C ALA A 448 1.97 -18.06 -23.72
N ALA A 449 2.15 -16.98 -22.96
CA ALA A 449 3.44 -16.32 -22.77
C ALA A 449 4.43 -17.22 -21.99
N ILE A 450 4.03 -17.77 -20.84
CA ILE A 450 4.89 -18.65 -20.04
C ILE A 450 5.18 -19.96 -20.79
N LYS A 451 4.21 -20.55 -21.48
CA LYS A 451 4.41 -21.76 -22.29
C LYS A 451 5.43 -21.53 -23.40
N SER A 452 5.45 -20.33 -23.98
CA SER A 452 6.43 -19.97 -25.00
C SER A 452 7.87 -19.96 -24.46
N LEU A 453 8.07 -19.74 -23.16
CA LEU A 453 9.40 -19.78 -22.52
C LEU A 453 10.02 -21.18 -22.42
N GLY A 454 9.27 -22.25 -22.72
CA GLY A 454 9.82 -23.61 -22.82
C GLY A 454 10.37 -23.95 -24.21
N LYS A 455 10.11 -23.11 -25.23
CA LYS A 455 10.53 -23.38 -26.62
C LYS A 455 12.01 -23.08 -26.78
N ASP A 456 12.75 -24.04 -27.33
CA ASP A 456 14.12 -23.82 -27.78
C ASP A 456 14.10 -22.92 -29.03
N THR A 457 14.84 -21.82 -29.00
CA THR A 457 14.86 -20.82 -30.06
C THR A 457 16.23 -20.14 -30.11
N GLU A 458 16.65 -19.69 -31.29
CA GLU A 458 17.83 -18.82 -31.47
C GLU A 458 17.48 -17.32 -31.37
N ASP A 459 16.18 -16.98 -31.35
CA ASP A 459 15.73 -15.60 -31.20
C ASP A 459 15.72 -15.17 -29.73
N ASP A 460 16.76 -14.44 -29.32
CA ASP A 460 16.90 -13.90 -27.97
C ASP A 460 15.80 -12.87 -27.63
N SER A 461 15.33 -12.11 -28.63
CA SER A 461 14.26 -11.13 -28.45
C SER A 461 12.93 -11.81 -28.14
N PHE A 462 12.66 -12.98 -28.73
CA PHE A 462 11.49 -13.78 -28.42
C PHE A 462 11.41 -14.14 -26.93
N ILE A 463 12.53 -14.56 -26.33
CA ILE A 463 12.59 -14.95 -24.91
C ILE A 463 12.32 -13.74 -24.03
N ILE A 464 13.05 -12.64 -24.26
CA ILE A 464 12.91 -11.40 -23.47
C ILE A 464 11.47 -10.85 -23.59
N ASN A 465 10.92 -10.81 -24.80
CA ASN A 465 9.57 -10.29 -25.04
C ASN A 465 8.51 -11.11 -24.31
N ASN A 466 8.63 -12.44 -24.27
CA ASN A 466 7.67 -13.28 -23.54
C ASN A 466 7.79 -13.10 -22.01
N ILE A 467 9.00 -12.94 -21.46
CA ILE A 467 9.18 -12.63 -20.03
C ILE A 467 8.53 -11.28 -19.69
N ILE A 468 8.82 -10.24 -20.47
CA ILE A 468 8.24 -8.90 -20.27
C ILE A 468 6.73 -8.94 -20.44
N LYS A 469 6.21 -9.67 -21.43
CA LYS A 469 4.79 -9.87 -21.64
C LYS A 469 4.13 -10.50 -20.42
N SER A 470 4.68 -11.60 -19.88
CA SER A 470 4.17 -12.23 -18.66
C SER A 470 4.15 -11.26 -17.47
N ILE A 471 5.22 -10.46 -17.29
CA ILE A 471 5.28 -9.47 -16.21
C ILE A 471 4.22 -8.37 -16.40
N ASN A 472 4.02 -7.89 -17.62
CA ASN A 472 3.04 -6.84 -17.91
C ASN A 472 1.60 -7.31 -17.73
N ILE A 473 1.26 -8.54 -18.15
CA ILE A 473 -0.05 -9.16 -17.87
C ILE A 473 -0.29 -9.24 -16.35
N LEU A 474 0.71 -9.73 -15.60
CA LEU A 474 0.63 -9.79 -14.13
C LEU A 474 0.49 -8.41 -13.48
N GLN A 475 1.04 -7.36 -14.10
CA GLN A 475 0.88 -5.98 -13.65
C GLN A 475 -0.48 -5.38 -14.04
N GLY A 476 -1.24 -6.03 -14.92
CA GLY A 476 -2.47 -5.52 -15.52
C GLY A 476 -2.22 -4.40 -16.54
N LYS A 477 -1.05 -4.41 -17.19
CA LYS A 477 -0.71 -3.55 -18.32
C LYS A 477 -1.06 -4.32 -19.60
N ASN A 478 -2.09 -3.89 -20.31
CA ASN A 478 -2.40 -4.38 -21.65
C ASN A 478 -1.57 -3.64 -22.71
#